data_AF-A0A382PC58-F1
#
_entry.id   AF-A0A382PC58-F1
#
_cell.length_a   1.000
_cell.length_b   1.000
_cell.length_c   1.000
_cell.angle_alpha   90.00
_cell.angle_beta   90.00
_cell.angle_gamma   90.00
#
_symmetry.space_group_name_H-M   'P 1'
#
loop_
_entity.id
_entity.type
_entity.pdbx_description
1 polymer ?
#
loop_
_entity_poly.entity_id
_entity_poly.type
_entity_poly.pdbx_seq_one_letter_code
_entity_poly.pdbx_strand_id
1 'polypeptide(L)'
;VADRTRLDVLYLTDLRFPGGSSSSLVEEVRAAFDAGYRVGVIQCRSSSLRADRTFHPGIRAQIDDGTLLLIRPGEPITCGVAIVKHPTVMVESMGGRLP
;
A
#
# COMPACT_ATOMS: atom_id res chain seq x y z
N VAL A 1 -24.12 3.63 -11.87
CA VAL A 1 -23.00 4.05 -10.98
C VAL A 1 -22.05 2.87 -10.93
N ALA A 2 -20.79 3.03 -11.35
CA ALA A 2 -19.84 1.92 -11.28
C ALA A 2 -19.71 1.45 -9.83
N ASP A 3 -19.71 0.14 -9.61
CA ASP A 3 -19.50 -0.44 -8.29
C ASP A 3 -18.13 0.02 -7.76
N ARG A 4 -18.08 0.44 -6.50
CA ARG A 4 -16.87 1.01 -5.89
C ARG A 4 -16.39 0.09 -4.79
N THR A 5 -15.11 -0.29 -4.84
CA THR A 5 -14.51 -1.06 -3.76
C THR A 5 -14.43 -0.20 -2.50
N ARG A 6 -15.12 -0.65 -1.44
CA ARG A 6 -15.09 -0.02 -0.12
C ARG A 6 -13.97 -0.62 0.73
N LEU A 7 -13.15 0.25 1.29
CA LEU A 7 -12.05 -0.08 2.18
C LEU A 7 -12.16 0.78 3.45
N ASP A 8 -11.58 0.31 4.54
CA ASP A 8 -11.38 1.13 5.72
C ASP A 8 -10.01 1.82 5.63
N VAL A 9 -8.99 1.05 5.22
CA VAL A 9 -7.60 1.49 5.09
C VAL A 9 -7.08 1.21 3.69
N LEU A 10 -6.50 2.22 3.04
CA LEU A 10 -5.84 2.09 1.74
C LEU A 10 -4.36 2.49 1.86
N TYR A 11 -3.45 1.57 1.52
CA TYR A 11 -2.03 1.88 1.40
C TYR A 11 -1.64 2.25 -0.03
N LEU A 12 -0.79 3.27 -0.17
CA LEU A 12 -0.15 3.64 -1.43
C LEU A 12 1.36 3.55 -1.24
N THR A 13 1.98 2.55 -1.85
CA THR A 13 3.44 2.34 -1.72
C THR A 13 4.03 1.44 -2.80
N ASP A 14 5.36 1.40 -2.89
CA ASP A 14 6.06 0.45 -3.76
C ASP A 14 6.25 -0.88 -3.02
N LEU A 15 5.47 -1.90 -3.38
CA LEU A 15 5.46 -3.22 -2.75
C LEU A 15 6.73 -4.03 -3.02
N ARG A 16 7.64 -3.49 -3.84
CA ARG A 16 8.93 -4.08 -4.19
C ARG A 16 10.07 -3.61 -3.28
N PHE A 17 9.82 -2.70 -2.34
CA PHE A 17 10.85 -2.24 -1.41
C PHE A 17 11.45 -3.41 -0.63
N PRO A 18 12.79 -3.55 -0.60
CA PRO A 18 13.42 -4.56 0.24
C PRO A 18 13.44 -4.06 1.69
N GLY A 19 13.11 -4.93 2.64
CA GLY A 19 13.35 -4.66 4.07
C GLY A 19 12.23 -3.90 4.79
N GLY A 20 12.63 -2.95 5.64
CA GLY A 20 11.80 -2.45 6.75
C GLY A 20 10.45 -1.86 6.35
N SER A 21 10.36 -1.11 5.25
CA SER A 21 9.09 -0.52 4.80
C SER A 21 8.05 -1.59 4.46
N SER A 22 8.46 -2.62 3.71
CA SER A 22 7.54 -3.72 3.36
C SER A 22 7.29 -4.67 4.53
N SER A 23 8.28 -4.89 5.40
CA SER A 23 8.08 -5.68 6.62
C SER A 23 7.11 -5.02 7.59
N SER A 24 7.21 -3.70 7.78
CA SER A 24 6.27 -2.98 8.63
C SER A 24 4.87 -2.95 8.01
N LEU A 25 4.75 -2.83 6.68
CA LEU A 25 3.45 -2.91 6.01
C LEU A 25 2.75 -4.24 6.29
N VAL A 26 3.48 -5.35 6.30
CA VAL A 26 2.91 -6.67 6.63
C VAL A 26 2.29 -6.67 8.02
N GLU A 27 2.99 -6.14 9.02
CA GLU A 27 2.48 -6.07 10.40
C GLU A 27 1.33 -5.07 10.54
N GLU A 28 1.38 -3.93 9.85
CA GLU A 28 0.31 -2.94 9.82
C GLU A 28 -0.98 -3.52 9.22
N VAL A 29 -0.88 -4.24 8.10
CA VAL A 29 -2.00 -4.93 7.45
C VAL A 29 -2.55 -6.02 8.35
N ARG A 30 -1.68 -6.81 8.99
CA ARG A 30 -2.09 -7.86 9.93
C ARG A 30 -2.90 -7.27 11.09
N ALA A 31 -2.39 -6.22 11.73
CA ALA A 31 -3.06 -5.56 12.84
C ALA A 31 -4.42 -4.97 12.43
N ALA A 32 -4.49 -4.33 11.25
CA ALA A 32 -5.74 -3.78 10.76
C ALA A 32 -6.77 -4.88 10.41
N PHE A 33 -6.34 -5.96 9.77
CA PHE A 33 -7.18 -7.11 9.45
C PHE A 33 -7.70 -7.80 10.72
N ASP A 34 -6.83 -8.03 11.71
CA ASP A 34 -7.20 -8.64 13.00
C ASP A 34 -8.19 -7.75 13.78
N ALA A 35 -8.17 -6.43 13.56
CA ALA A 35 -9.15 -5.48 14.09
C ALA A 35 -10.48 -5.44 13.30
N GLY A 36 -10.62 -6.23 12.25
CA GLY A 36 -11.83 -6.32 11.42
C GLY A 36 -11.91 -5.28 10.31
N TYR A 37 -10.82 -4.56 10.01
CA TYR A 37 -10.80 -3.59 8.92
C TYR A 37 -10.59 -4.25 7.56
N ARG A 38 -11.25 -3.70 6.55
CA ARG A 38 -11.04 -4.07 5.15
C ARG A 38 -9.90 -3.26 4.57
N VAL A 39 -8.78 -3.92 4.31
CA VAL A 39 -7.53 -3.26 3.92
C VAL A 39 -7.24 -3.48 2.44
N GLY A 40 -6.81 -2.42 1.75
CA GLY A 40 -6.35 -2.50 0.37
C GLY A 40 -5.00 -1.81 0.16
N VAL A 41 -4.38 -2.11 -0.98
CA VAL A 41 -3.11 -1.51 -1.38
C VAL A 41 -3.08 -1.21 -2.88
N ILE A 42 -2.48 -0.07 -3.25
CA ILE A 42 -2.14 0.28 -4.62
C ILE A 42 -0.61 0.24 -4.75
N GLN A 43 -0.13 -0.51 -5.74
CA GLN A 43 1.28 -0.49 -6.14
C GLN A 43 1.62 0.86 -6.78
N CYS A 44 2.46 1.64 -6.12
CA CYS A 44 3.01 2.89 -6.62
C CYS A 44 4.50 2.71 -6.95
N ARG A 45 4.94 3.07 -8.16
CA ARG A 45 6.37 3.02 -8.49
C ARG A 45 7.12 4.12 -7.74
N SER A 46 8.09 3.73 -6.94
CA SER A 46 8.99 4.66 -6.25
C SER A 46 10.09 5.19 -7.19
N SER A 47 10.43 6.47 -7.05
CA SER A 47 11.59 7.06 -7.71
C SER A 47 12.93 6.58 -7.14
N SER A 48 12.97 6.10 -5.90
CA SER A 48 14.20 5.59 -5.26
C SER A 48 14.46 4.10 -5.52
N LEU A 49 13.52 3.38 -6.15
CA LEU A 49 13.67 1.97 -6.47
C LEU A 49 13.78 1.76 -7.98
N ARG A 50 15.02 1.56 -8.46
CA ARG A 50 15.33 1.32 -9.88
C ARG A 50 15.33 -0.16 -10.28
N ALA A 51 15.50 -1.06 -9.32
CA ALA A 51 15.59 -2.49 -9.59
C ALA A 51 14.25 -3.08 -9.99
N ASP A 52 14.25 -3.94 -11.00
CA ASP A 52 13.11 -4.80 -11.30
C ASP A 52 13.06 -5.93 -10.27
N ARG A 53 12.05 -5.88 -9.41
CA ARG A 53 11.88 -6.76 -8.26
C ARG A 53 10.44 -7.20 -8.20
N THR A 54 10.23 -8.43 -7.73
CA THR A 54 8.91 -8.90 -7.35
C THR A 54 8.43 -8.20 -6.08
N PHE A 55 7.15 -8.35 -5.76
CA PHE A 55 6.64 -7.88 -4.47
C PHE A 55 7.33 -8.61 -3.32
N HIS A 56 7.43 -7.93 -2.18
CA HIS A 56 7.91 -8.52 -0.94
C HIS A 56 7.08 -9.78 -0.61
N PRO A 57 7.71 -10.90 -0.23
CA PRO A 57 7.01 -12.19 -0.09
C PRO A 57 5.90 -12.16 0.97
N GLY A 58 6.09 -11.44 2.09
CA GLY A 58 5.03 -11.30 3.10
C GLY A 58 3.80 -10.53 2.61
N ILE A 59 4.01 -9.48 1.81
CA ILE A 59 2.91 -8.74 1.18
C ILE A 59 2.21 -9.65 0.16
N ARG A 60 2.99 -10.41 -0.61
CA ARG A 60 2.44 -11.35 -1.59
C ARG A 60 1.56 -12.41 -0.93
N ALA A 61 2.00 -12.98 0.20
CA ALA A 61 1.22 -13.93 0.97
C ALA A 61 -0.12 -13.34 1.43
N GLN A 62 -0.13 -12.11 1.95
CA GLN A 62 -1.34 -11.40 2.38
C GLN A 62 -2.30 -11.08 1.22
N ILE A 63 -1.77 -10.86 0.02
CA ILE A 63 -2.60 -10.71 -1.18
C ILE A 63 -3.21 -12.05 -1.58
N ASP A 64 -2.41 -13.12 -1.53
CA ASP A 64 -2.82 -14.46 -1.95
C ASP A 64 -3.85 -15.10 -0.99
N ASP A 65 -3.75 -14.82 0.31
CA ASP A 65 -4.71 -15.28 1.32
C ASP A 65 -5.93 -14.34 1.50
N GLY A 66 -5.92 -13.18 0.84
CA GLY A 66 -7.03 -12.23 0.82
C GLY A 66 -7.10 -11.28 2.02
N THR A 67 -6.12 -11.31 2.93
CA THR A 67 -6.01 -10.33 4.02
C THR A 67 -5.71 -8.92 3.52
N LEU A 68 -5.10 -8.80 2.33
CA LEU A 68 -4.80 -7.54 1.66
C LEU A 68 -5.34 -7.49 0.23
N LEU A 69 -6.25 -6.55 -0.06
CA LEU A 69 -6.79 -6.39 -1.41
C LEU A 69 -5.84 -5.59 -2.30
N LEU A 70 -5.31 -6.21 -3.35
CA LEU A 70 -4.57 -5.49 -4.39
C LEU A 70 -5.53 -4.73 -5.31
N ILE A 71 -5.55 -3.40 -5.18
CA ILE A 71 -6.42 -2.51 -5.95
C ILE A 71 -5.74 -2.16 -7.28
N ARG A 72 -6.49 -2.28 -8.37
CA ARG A 72 -5.96 -1.97 -9.70
C ARG A 72 -5.86 -0.45 -9.91
N PRO A 73 -4.83 0.04 -10.60
CA PRO A 73 -4.80 1.44 -11.02
C PRO A 73 -6.07 1.82 -11.81
N GLY A 74 -6.72 2.91 -11.41
CA GLY A 74 -7.95 3.40 -12.04
C GLY A 74 -9.24 2.74 -11.53
N GLU A 75 -9.16 1.74 -10.65
CA GLU A 75 -10.33 1.18 -9.98
C GLU A 75 -10.95 2.24 -9.05
N PRO A 76 -12.26 2.51 -9.16
CA PRO A 76 -12.91 3.50 -8.32
C PRO A 76 -13.10 2.94 -6.91
N ILE A 77 -12.45 3.58 -5.92
CA ILE A 77 -12.52 3.18 -4.52
C ILE A 77 -13.14 4.26 -3.64
N THR A 78 -13.53 3.85 -2.43
CA THR A 78 -13.77 4.75 -1.29
C THR A 78 -13.09 4.16 -0.07
N CYS A 79 -12.33 4.96 0.65
CA CYS A 79 -11.66 4.54 1.88
C CYS A 79 -11.89 5.52 3.03
N GLY A 80 -11.87 5.02 4.27
CA GLY A 80 -11.88 5.87 5.46
C GLY A 80 -10.57 6.63 5.65
N VAL A 81 -9.44 5.94 5.47
CA VAL A 81 -8.10 6.53 5.50
C VAL A 81 -7.24 6.02 4.34
N ALA A 82 -6.44 6.93 3.77
CA ALA A 82 -5.41 6.60 2.80
C ALA A 82 -4.03 6.93 3.40
N ILE A 83 -3.12 5.95 3.37
CA ILE A 83 -1.77 6.06 3.91
C ILE A 83 -0.78 6.00 2.76
N VAL A 84 -0.14 7.13 2.47
CA VAL A 84 0.98 7.20 1.53
C VAL A 84 2.25 6.82 2.28
N LYS A 85 2.82 5.66 1.96
CA LYS A 85 3.99 5.13 2.65
C LYS A 85 5.23 5.25 1.78
N HIS A 86 6.26 5.85 2.38
CA HIS A 86 7.55 6.20 1.77
C HIS A 86 7.46 7.41 0.83
N PRO A 87 8.09 8.57 1.13
CA PRO A 87 7.90 9.80 0.36
C PRO A 87 8.20 9.70 -1.14
N THR A 88 9.12 8.81 -1.53
CA THR A 88 9.56 8.68 -2.93
C THR A 88 8.55 7.99 -3.86
N VAL A 89 7.39 7.57 -3.35
CA VAL A 89 6.28 7.11 -4.19
C VAL A 89 5.46 8.28 -4.73
N MET A 90 5.66 9.49 -4.18
CA MET A 90 5.10 10.72 -4.70
C MET A 90 5.97 11.28 -5.82
N VAL A 91 5.34 11.87 -6.82
CA VAL A 91 6.01 12.45 -7.99
C VAL A 91 6.63 13.81 -7.67
N GLU A 92 5.98 14.57 -6.78
CA GLU A 92 6.46 15.84 -6.24
C GLU A 92 6.72 15.70 -4.74
N SER A 93 7.80 16.33 -4.24
CA SER A 93 8.00 16.43 -2.80
C SER A 93 6.88 17.28 -2.21
N MET A 94 6.32 16.89 -1.06
CA MET A 94 5.29 17.70 -0.38
C MET A 94 5.78 19.09 0.07
N GLY A 95 7.08 19.40 -0.08
CA GLY A 95 7.69 20.59 0.49
C GLY A 95 7.74 20.50 2.02
N GLY A 96 8.71 21.18 2.62
CA GLY A 96 8.93 21.16 4.06
C GLY A 96 10.26 20.53 4.43
N ARG A 97 11.21 21.35 4.89
CA ARG A 97 12.25 20.87 5.78
C ARG A 97 11.56 20.58 7.11
N LEU A 98 11.69 19.35 7.61
CA LEU A 98 11.54 19.16 9.05
C LEU A 98 12.58 20.06 9.73
N PRO A 99 12.22 20.82 10.77
CA PRO A 99 13.16 21.67 11.49
C PRO A 99 14.38 20.89 11.99
#